data_AF-A0A7W0QGA0-F1
#
_entry.id   AF-A0A7W0QGA0-F1
#
_cell.length_a   1.000
_cell.length_b   1.000
_cell.length_c   1.000
_cell.angle_alpha   90.00
_cell.angle_beta   90.00
_cell.angle_gamma   90.00
#
_symmetry.space_group_name_H-M   'P 1'
#
loop_
_entity.id
_entity.type
_entity.pdbx_description
1 polymer ?
#
loop_
_entity_poly.entity_id
_entity_poly.type
_entity_poly.pdbx_seq_one_letter_code
_entity_poly.pdbx_strand_id
1 'polypeptide(L)'
;MTASALDHVSVPAELLPADGRFCSGPSKVRGEQIDALVAASSTLLGTSHRKAPIRGLVADVRRGLHDLFALPDGWEIVLGNGGTTVFWDAATFGLVERRSHHLVFGEFSGKFATACEAAPHLAEAVVVRAEPGDHPDSVAADGVDLYALTHNETSTGVAMTLTRPDGAG
;
A
#
# COMPACT_ATOMS: atom_id res chain seq x y z
N MET A 1 -0.34 -20.49 -44.54
CA MET A 1 0.37 -19.23 -44.27
C MET A 1 1.24 -19.46 -43.05
N THR A 2 2.54 -19.62 -43.28
CA THR A 2 3.53 -19.86 -42.22
C THR A 2 3.66 -18.59 -41.40
N ALA A 3 3.47 -18.67 -40.08
CA ALA A 3 3.79 -17.59 -39.17
C ALA A 3 5.24 -17.17 -39.43
N SER A 4 5.44 -15.89 -39.79
CA SER A 4 6.77 -15.30 -39.84
C SER A 4 7.42 -15.54 -38.49
N ALA A 5 8.61 -16.16 -38.48
CA ALA A 5 9.46 -16.12 -37.31
C ALA A 5 9.57 -14.66 -36.89
N LEU A 6 9.14 -14.34 -35.67
CA LEU A 6 9.41 -13.02 -35.12
C LEU A 6 10.94 -12.94 -35.04
N ASP A 7 11.54 -12.10 -35.88
CA ASP A 7 12.97 -11.84 -35.83
C ASP A 7 13.32 -11.43 -34.39
N HIS A 8 14.24 -12.16 -33.78
CA HIS A 8 14.66 -11.93 -32.42
C HIS A 8 15.34 -10.56 -32.31
N VAL A 9 14.63 -9.56 -31.79
CA VAL A 9 15.21 -8.25 -31.49
C VAL A 9 16.04 -8.35 -30.22
N SER A 10 17.36 -8.25 -30.34
CA SER A 10 18.28 -8.18 -29.19
C SER A 10 18.63 -6.73 -28.88
N VAL A 11 18.47 -6.32 -27.62
CA VAL A 11 18.96 -5.04 -27.11
C VAL A 11 20.48 -5.13 -26.89
N PRO A 12 21.30 -4.19 -27.41
CA PRO A 12 22.73 -4.14 -27.14
C PRO A 12 23.04 -4.17 -25.64
N ALA A 13 24.06 -4.95 -25.24
CA ALA A 13 24.34 -5.22 -23.83
C ALA A 13 24.68 -3.95 -23.04
N GLU A 14 25.31 -2.98 -23.69
CA GLU A 14 25.65 -1.66 -23.15
C GLU A 14 24.42 -0.76 -22.89
N LEU A 15 23.25 -1.11 -23.44
CA LEU A 15 21.98 -0.41 -23.20
C LEU A 15 21.11 -1.10 -22.15
N LEU A 16 21.50 -2.28 -21.67
CA LEU A 16 20.73 -2.99 -20.66
C LEU A 16 20.89 -2.33 -19.29
N PRO A 17 19.82 -2.26 -18.48
CA PRO A 17 19.94 -1.85 -17.09
C PRO A 17 20.72 -2.90 -16.31
N ALA A 18 21.39 -2.47 -15.23
CA ALA A 18 22.05 -3.41 -14.32
C ALA A 18 21.08 -4.41 -13.67
N ASP A 19 19.78 -4.11 -13.64
CA ASP A 19 18.73 -4.99 -13.14
C ASP A 19 17.43 -4.75 -13.94
N GLY A 20 16.85 -5.82 -14.48
CA GLY A 20 15.66 -5.75 -15.33
C GLY A 20 14.32 -5.79 -14.60
N ARG A 21 14.30 -5.77 -13.25
CA ARG A 21 13.06 -5.92 -12.45
C ARG A 21 12.34 -4.57 -12.26
N PHE A 22 11.48 -4.22 -13.22
CA PHE A 22 10.69 -2.97 -13.22
C PHE A 22 9.23 -3.14 -12.75
N CYS A 23 8.85 -4.29 -12.21
CA CYS A 23 7.47 -4.54 -11.78
C CYS A 23 7.06 -3.65 -10.59
N SER A 24 5.82 -3.15 -10.63
CA SER A 24 5.23 -2.30 -9.57
C SER A 24 4.75 -3.07 -8.32
N GLY A 25 5.09 -4.35 -8.20
CA GLY A 25 4.67 -5.22 -7.10
C GLY A 25 4.39 -6.66 -7.55
N PRO A 26 5.08 -7.68 -7.03
CA PRO A 26 6.36 -7.61 -6.30
C PRO A 26 7.44 -6.86 -7.11
N SER A 27 8.38 -6.20 -6.45
CA SER A 27 9.40 -5.34 -7.08
C SER A 27 10.83 -5.80 -6.77
N LYS A 28 11.83 -5.07 -7.28
CA LYS A 28 13.25 -5.37 -7.09
C LYS A 28 13.63 -5.45 -5.60
N VAL A 29 14.17 -6.60 -5.19
CA VAL A 29 14.91 -6.78 -3.92
C VAL A 29 16.41 -6.72 -4.22
N ARG A 30 17.14 -5.86 -3.51
CA ARG A 30 18.59 -5.67 -3.71
C ARG A 30 19.38 -6.87 -3.19
N GLY A 31 20.57 -7.11 -3.73
CA GLY A 31 21.39 -8.29 -3.38
C GLY A 31 21.74 -8.33 -1.89
N GLU A 32 22.16 -7.20 -1.34
CA GLU A 32 22.52 -7.04 0.07
C GLU A 32 21.35 -7.31 1.04
N GLN A 33 20.09 -7.16 0.59
CA GLN A 33 18.93 -7.51 1.40
C GLN A 33 18.74 -9.03 1.47
N ILE A 34 19.05 -9.74 0.38
CA ILE A 34 19.06 -11.21 0.38
C ILE A 34 20.22 -11.74 1.21
N ASP A 35 21.41 -11.14 1.09
CA ASP A 35 22.57 -11.52 1.89
C ASP A 35 22.30 -11.38 3.40
N ALA A 36 21.62 -10.30 3.81
CA ALA A 36 21.20 -10.11 5.20
C ALA A 36 20.24 -11.22 5.69
N LEU A 37 19.30 -11.66 4.85
CA LEU A 37 18.40 -12.77 5.17
C LEU A 37 19.18 -14.09 5.30
N VAL A 38 20.12 -14.36 4.39
CA VAL A 38 20.97 -15.56 4.44
C VAL A 38 21.81 -15.56 5.72
N ALA A 39 22.41 -14.43 6.08
CA ALA A 39 23.19 -14.28 7.31
C ALA A 39 22.35 -14.52 8.57
N ALA A 40 21.09 -14.07 8.57
CA ALA A 40 20.16 -14.26 9.69
C ALA A 40 19.52 -15.67 9.74
N SER A 41 19.71 -16.50 8.72
CA SER A 41 18.96 -17.75 8.54
C SER A 41 19.09 -18.72 9.72
N SER A 42 20.30 -18.90 10.26
CA SER A 42 20.58 -19.82 11.35
C SER A 42 20.16 -19.33 12.74
N THR A 43 19.81 -18.05 12.87
CA THR A 43 19.51 -17.41 14.17
C THR A 43 18.04 -17.01 14.32
N LEU A 44 17.36 -16.68 13.22
CA LEU A 44 15.97 -16.21 13.25
C LEU A 44 14.99 -17.19 12.60
N LEU A 45 15.33 -17.74 11.43
CA LEU A 45 14.38 -18.58 10.67
C LEU A 45 14.11 -19.88 11.42
N GLY A 46 12.83 -20.30 11.43
CA GLY A 46 12.39 -21.49 12.16
C GLY A 46 12.28 -21.32 13.68
N THR A 47 12.59 -20.14 14.22
CA THR A 47 12.44 -19.85 15.66
C THR A 47 11.05 -19.29 15.99
N SER A 48 10.66 -19.34 17.27
CA SER A 48 9.34 -18.86 17.69
C SER A 48 9.24 -17.34 17.70
N HIS A 49 8.19 -16.80 17.07
CA HIS A 49 7.84 -15.37 17.08
C HIS A 49 7.55 -14.80 18.49
N ARG A 50 7.34 -15.67 19.48
CA ARG A 50 7.11 -15.26 20.88
C ARG A 50 8.40 -15.09 21.67
N LYS A 51 9.56 -15.44 21.10
CA LYS A 51 10.86 -15.37 21.77
C LYS A 51 11.56 -14.06 21.47
N ALA A 52 12.53 -13.73 22.33
CA ALA A 52 13.25 -12.46 22.30
C ALA A 52 13.86 -12.11 20.93
N PRO A 53 14.48 -13.04 20.17
CA PRO A 53 15.08 -12.69 18.88
C PRO A 53 14.08 -12.10 17.87
N ILE A 54 12.92 -12.75 17.69
CA ILE A 54 11.91 -12.28 16.74
C ILE A 54 11.16 -11.06 17.28
N ARG A 55 10.89 -10.98 18.59
CA ARG A 55 10.31 -9.77 19.19
C ARG A 55 11.23 -8.56 19.02
N GLY A 56 12.54 -8.75 19.17
CA GLY A 56 13.55 -7.73 18.92
C GLY A 56 13.51 -7.26 17.47
N LEU A 57 13.50 -8.18 16.50
CA LEU A 57 13.36 -7.85 15.08
C LEU A 57 12.09 -7.02 14.80
N VAL A 58 10.94 -7.41 15.34
CA VAL A 58 9.69 -6.64 15.17
C VAL A 58 9.80 -5.25 15.80
N ALA A 59 10.43 -5.12 16.98
CA ALA A 59 10.66 -3.83 17.61
C ALA A 59 11.60 -2.94 16.77
N ASP A 60 12.61 -3.52 16.15
CA ASP A 60 13.53 -2.82 15.25
C ASP A 60 12.83 -2.30 14.00
N VAL A 61 11.92 -3.09 13.41
CA VAL A 61 11.06 -2.64 12.29
C VAL A 61 10.20 -1.45 12.70
N ARG A 62 9.51 -1.55 13.85
CA ARG A 62 8.64 -0.45 14.34
C ARG A 62 9.44 0.83 14.60
N ARG A 63 10.60 0.73 15.25
CA ARG A 63 11.49 1.87 15.50
C ARG A 63 12.00 2.47 14.19
N GLY A 64 12.49 1.63 13.28
CA GLY A 64 13.00 2.11 11.99
C GLY A 64 11.96 2.85 11.16
N LEU A 65 10.70 2.37 11.14
CA LEU A 65 9.60 3.07 10.45
C LEU A 65 9.19 4.35 11.16
N HIS A 66 9.19 4.35 12.50
CA HIS A 66 8.94 5.57 13.28
C HIS A 66 9.95 6.67 12.94
N ASP A 67 11.24 6.33 12.91
CA ASP A 67 12.33 7.25 12.58
C ASP A 67 12.29 7.68 11.11
N LEU A 68 12.08 6.72 10.19
CA LEU A 68 12.03 6.99 8.74
C LEU A 68 10.92 7.99 8.37
N PHE A 69 9.76 7.88 9.00
CA PHE A 69 8.62 8.75 8.76
C PHE A 69 8.55 9.96 9.69
N ALA A 70 9.52 10.11 10.60
CA ALA A 70 9.53 11.17 11.62
C ALA A 70 8.16 11.30 12.32
N LEU A 71 7.62 10.18 12.82
CA LEU A 71 6.26 10.14 13.34
C LEU A 71 6.10 11.04 14.58
N PRO A 72 4.98 11.77 14.71
CA PRO A 72 4.69 12.57 15.90
C PRO A 72 4.44 11.73 17.14
N ASP A 73 4.57 12.35 18.32
CA ASP A 73 4.20 11.73 19.59
C ASP A 73 2.75 11.23 19.55
N GLY A 74 2.53 10.03 20.10
CA GLY A 74 1.22 9.37 20.14
C GLY A 74 0.85 8.56 18.89
N TRP A 75 1.67 8.60 17.83
CA TRP A 75 1.48 7.74 16.66
C TRP A 75 2.10 6.35 16.88
N GLU A 76 1.43 5.32 16.37
CA GLU A 76 1.89 3.94 16.52
C GLU A 76 2.08 3.24 15.17
N ILE A 77 3.16 2.44 15.06
CA ILE A 77 3.28 1.42 14.01
C ILE A 77 2.54 0.16 14.45
N VAL A 78 1.47 -0.16 13.72
CA VAL A 78 0.69 -1.41 13.87
C VAL A 78 0.98 -2.32 12.67
N LEU A 79 1.12 -3.62 12.91
CA LEU A 79 1.40 -4.61 11.87
C LEU A 79 0.58 -5.89 12.08
N GLY A 80 0.22 -6.54 10.98
CA GLY A 80 -0.55 -7.78 10.95
C GLY A 80 -0.34 -8.53 9.63
N ASN A 81 -0.78 -9.79 9.59
CA ASN A 81 -0.71 -10.61 8.38
C ASN A 81 -1.82 -10.22 7.40
N GLY A 82 -1.57 -10.40 6.10
CA GLY A 82 -2.59 -10.30 5.04
C GLY A 82 -2.32 -9.22 3.99
N GLY A 83 -1.52 -8.19 4.32
CA GLY A 83 -1.25 -7.07 3.41
C GLY A 83 -2.44 -6.12 3.27
N THR A 84 -2.36 -5.20 2.30
CA THR A 84 -3.30 -4.08 2.15
C THR A 84 -4.76 -4.53 1.96
N THR A 85 -5.00 -5.63 1.24
CA THR A 85 -6.37 -6.12 1.02
C THR A 85 -7.08 -6.48 2.32
N VAL A 86 -6.39 -7.19 3.23
CA VAL A 86 -6.94 -7.50 4.56
C VAL A 86 -7.04 -6.25 5.44
N PHE A 87 -6.12 -5.30 5.27
CA PHE A 87 -6.21 -4.02 5.99
C PHE A 87 -7.47 -3.22 5.62
N TRP A 88 -7.92 -3.23 4.36
CA TRP A 88 -9.17 -2.56 3.98
C TRP A 88 -10.39 -3.12 4.70
N ASP A 89 -10.49 -4.45 4.84
CA ASP A 89 -11.56 -5.05 5.65
C ASP A 89 -11.41 -4.66 7.12
N ALA A 90 -10.20 -4.77 7.68
CA ALA A 90 -9.95 -4.40 9.07
C ALA A 90 -10.28 -2.93 9.37
N ALA A 91 -9.93 -2.01 8.45
CA ALA A 91 -10.26 -0.60 8.55
C ALA A 91 -11.76 -0.34 8.40
N THR A 92 -12.44 -1.08 7.51
CA THR A 92 -13.90 -0.99 7.34
C THR A 92 -14.62 -1.32 8.64
N PHE A 93 -14.22 -2.39 9.34
CA PHE A 93 -14.85 -2.80 10.61
C PHE A 93 -14.33 -2.07 11.85
N GLY A 94 -13.10 -1.54 11.80
CA GLY A 94 -12.38 -1.06 12.98
C GLY A 94 -12.14 0.46 13.02
N LEU A 95 -12.26 1.16 11.90
CA LEU A 95 -11.94 2.59 11.79
C LEU A 95 -13.09 3.44 11.23
N VAL A 96 -14.03 2.88 10.48
CA VAL A 96 -15.24 3.60 10.05
C VAL A 96 -16.32 3.41 11.11
N GLU A 97 -16.72 4.50 11.76
CA GLU A 97 -17.79 4.46 12.77
C GLU A 97 -19.16 4.42 12.08
N ARG A 98 -19.36 5.25 11.05
CA ARG A 98 -20.68 5.42 10.44
C ARG A 98 -20.63 5.59 8.92
N ARG A 99 -19.79 6.48 8.39
CA ARG A 99 -19.78 6.84 6.96
C ARG A 99 -18.37 7.23 6.52
N SER A 100 -17.92 6.67 5.41
CA SER A 100 -16.62 6.97 4.82
C SER A 100 -16.73 7.77 3.52
N HIS A 101 -15.67 8.50 3.20
CA HIS A 101 -15.48 9.23 1.95
C HIS A 101 -14.28 8.65 1.19
N HIS A 102 -14.44 8.36 -0.10
CA HIS A 102 -13.41 7.74 -0.93
C HIS A 102 -13.17 8.54 -2.22
N LEU A 103 -11.90 8.80 -2.50
CA LEU A 103 -11.45 9.27 -3.82
C LEU A 103 -11.12 8.06 -4.67
N VAL A 104 -11.85 7.83 -5.77
CA VAL A 104 -11.65 6.66 -6.64
C VAL A 104 -11.19 7.09 -8.03
N PHE A 105 -9.96 6.70 -8.36
CA PHE A 105 -9.28 7.07 -9.60
C PHE A 105 -8.39 5.93 -10.15
N GLY A 106 -8.67 4.70 -9.72
CA GLY A 106 -8.08 3.48 -10.25
C GLY A 106 -8.49 2.23 -9.47
N GLU A 107 -7.73 1.15 -9.65
CA GLU A 107 -8.03 -0.19 -9.13
C GLU A 107 -7.96 -0.24 -7.60
N PHE A 108 -6.92 0.36 -6.99
CA PHE A 108 -6.68 0.20 -5.56
C PHE A 108 -7.57 1.12 -4.73
N SER A 109 -7.74 2.37 -5.16
CA SER A 109 -8.68 3.32 -4.55
C SER A 109 -10.12 2.80 -4.61
N GLY A 110 -10.52 2.16 -5.72
CA GLY A 110 -11.86 1.57 -5.86
C GLY A 110 -12.13 0.40 -4.91
N LYS A 111 -11.13 -0.44 -4.64
CA LYS A 111 -11.31 -1.63 -3.78
C LYS A 111 -11.69 -1.29 -2.35
N PHE A 112 -11.11 -0.24 -1.77
CA PHE A 112 -11.46 0.15 -0.41
C PHE A 112 -12.88 0.74 -0.34
N ALA A 113 -13.29 1.52 -1.33
CA ALA A 113 -14.66 2.01 -1.45
C ALA A 113 -15.66 0.86 -1.50
N THR A 114 -15.41 -0.15 -2.35
CA THR A 114 -16.25 -1.35 -2.44
C THR A 114 -16.33 -2.13 -1.12
N ALA A 115 -15.24 -2.23 -0.36
CA ALA A 115 -15.26 -2.89 0.95
C ALA A 115 -16.20 -2.16 1.94
N CYS A 116 -16.13 -0.82 1.97
CA CYS A 116 -17.04 -0.01 2.79
C CYS A 116 -18.50 -0.07 2.32
N GLU A 117 -18.77 -0.02 1.01
CA GLU A 117 -20.12 -0.12 0.44
C GLU A 117 -20.77 -1.49 0.71
N ALA A 118 -19.97 -2.56 0.77
CA ALA A 118 -20.45 -3.90 1.07
C ALA A 118 -20.72 -4.15 2.56
N ALA A 119 -20.28 -3.26 3.46
CA ALA A 119 -20.40 -3.43 4.89
C ALA A 119 -21.79 -3.00 5.40
N PRO A 120 -22.66 -3.93 5.82
CA PRO A 120 -24.08 -3.63 6.08
C PRO A 120 -24.34 -2.78 7.33
N HIS A 121 -23.32 -2.54 8.14
CA HIS A 121 -23.41 -1.72 9.36
C HIS A 121 -23.07 -0.25 9.09
N LEU A 122 -22.51 0.07 7.93
CA LEU A 122 -22.12 1.42 7.55
C LEU A 122 -23.20 2.10 6.69
N ALA A 123 -23.27 3.42 6.78
CA ALA A 123 -24.05 4.23 5.86
C ALA A 123 -23.39 4.27 4.46
N GLU A 124 -24.17 4.64 3.46
CA GLU A 124 -23.69 4.80 2.08
C GLU A 124 -22.47 5.74 2.02
N ALA A 125 -21.37 5.24 1.48
CA ALA A 125 -20.13 5.99 1.33
C ALA A 125 -20.28 7.18 0.38
N VAL A 126 -19.53 8.26 0.62
CA VAL A 126 -19.36 9.33 -0.36
C VAL A 126 -18.23 8.93 -1.30
N VAL A 127 -18.51 8.77 -2.59
CA VAL A 127 -17.51 8.37 -3.58
C VAL A 127 -17.34 9.47 -4.63
N VAL A 128 -16.15 10.05 -4.71
CA VAL A 128 -15.79 11.05 -5.73
C VAL A 128 -14.85 10.39 -6.74
N ARG A 129 -15.17 10.48 -8.02
CA ARG A 129 -14.47 9.75 -9.09
C ARG A 129 -13.71 10.68 -10.03
N ALA A 130 -12.56 10.22 -10.51
CA ALA A 130 -11.86 10.79 -11.66
C ALA A 130 -11.52 9.68 -12.66
N GLU A 131 -11.34 10.07 -13.92
CA GLU A 131 -10.88 9.16 -14.97
C GLU A 131 -9.40 8.78 -14.76
N PRO A 132 -8.96 7.59 -15.22
CA PRO A 132 -7.56 7.18 -15.13
C PRO A 132 -6.60 8.22 -15.71
N GLY A 133 -5.60 8.61 -14.92
CA GLY A 133 -4.61 9.64 -15.29
C GLY A 133 -4.77 10.96 -14.53
N ASP A 134 -5.84 11.11 -13.74
CA ASP A 134 -6.07 12.24 -12.84
C ASP A 134 -6.51 11.75 -11.44
N HIS A 135 -6.62 12.64 -10.46
CA HIS A 135 -7.23 12.35 -9.15
C HIS A 135 -8.19 13.48 -8.73
N PRO A 136 -9.31 13.16 -8.04
CA PRO A 136 -10.18 14.19 -7.50
C PRO A 136 -9.58 14.84 -6.25
N ASP A 137 -10.14 15.97 -5.84
CA ASP A 137 -9.87 16.59 -4.54
C ASP A 137 -10.84 16.07 -3.47
N SER A 138 -10.36 16.00 -2.23
CA SER A 138 -11.22 15.65 -1.10
C SER A 138 -11.97 16.88 -0.60
N VAL A 139 -13.29 16.73 -0.44
CA VAL A 139 -14.18 17.78 0.07
C VAL A 139 -14.87 17.27 1.33
N ALA A 140 -14.98 18.13 2.36
CA ALA A 140 -15.72 17.76 3.55
C ALA A 140 -17.19 17.44 3.23
N ALA A 141 -17.71 16.38 3.84
CA ALA A 141 -19.08 15.92 3.63
C ALA A 141 -19.74 15.56 4.96
N ASP A 142 -21.04 15.85 5.06
CA ASP A 142 -21.78 15.73 6.31
C ASP A 142 -21.78 14.29 6.87
N GLY A 143 -21.32 14.24 8.11
CA GLY A 143 -21.23 13.04 8.93
C GLY A 143 -20.28 11.96 8.40
N VAL A 144 -19.33 12.31 7.53
CA VAL A 144 -18.20 11.44 7.22
C VAL A 144 -17.23 11.46 8.40
N ASP A 145 -16.94 10.29 8.97
CA ASP A 145 -15.97 10.10 10.05
C ASP A 145 -14.61 9.58 9.56
N LEU A 146 -14.53 9.09 8.32
CA LEU A 146 -13.29 8.62 7.70
C LEU A 146 -13.13 9.13 6.26
N TYR A 147 -11.97 9.72 5.95
CA TYR A 147 -11.57 10.10 4.60
C TYR A 147 -10.45 9.20 4.09
N ALA A 148 -10.74 8.42 3.05
CA ALA A 148 -9.83 7.50 2.40
C ALA A 148 -9.16 8.16 1.19
N LEU A 149 -7.86 8.47 1.34
CA LEU A 149 -7.01 9.06 0.30
C LEU A 149 -5.97 8.04 -0.14
N THR A 150 -5.74 7.92 -1.45
CA THR A 150 -4.77 6.98 -2.02
C THR A 150 -3.54 7.74 -2.50
N HIS A 151 -2.45 7.72 -1.73
CA HIS A 151 -1.23 8.47 -2.05
C HIS A 151 -0.70 8.19 -3.46
N ASN A 152 -0.70 6.92 -3.87
CA ASN A 152 -0.28 6.50 -5.21
C ASN A 152 -1.20 5.41 -5.73
N GLU A 153 -1.91 5.69 -6.82
CA GLU A 153 -2.76 4.73 -7.52
C GLU A 153 -1.91 3.93 -8.51
N THR A 154 -1.49 2.75 -8.08
CA THR A 154 -0.50 1.92 -8.81
C THR A 154 -0.99 1.51 -10.20
N SER A 155 -2.30 1.37 -10.42
CA SER A 155 -2.83 0.96 -11.72
C SER A 155 -2.77 2.07 -12.77
N THR A 156 -2.73 3.35 -12.36
CA THR A 156 -2.79 4.50 -13.28
C THR A 156 -1.51 5.34 -13.24
N GLY A 157 -0.63 5.13 -12.25
CA GLY A 157 0.58 5.92 -12.08
C GLY A 157 0.32 7.34 -11.56
N VAL A 158 -0.87 7.60 -11.03
CA VAL A 158 -1.24 8.90 -10.46
C VAL A 158 -0.87 8.93 -8.98
N ALA A 159 -0.14 9.97 -8.58
CA ALA A 159 0.16 10.26 -7.19
C ALA A 159 -0.50 11.58 -6.76
N MET A 160 -1.03 11.61 -5.55
CA MET A 160 -1.68 12.79 -4.98
C MET A 160 -0.89 13.35 -3.79
N THR A 161 -0.95 14.67 -3.59
CA THR A 161 -0.49 15.26 -2.33
C THR A 161 -1.56 15.04 -1.26
N LEU A 162 -1.21 14.37 -0.17
CA LEU A 162 -2.14 14.09 0.91
C LEU A 162 -2.38 15.34 1.77
N THR A 163 -3.62 15.81 1.80
CA THR A 163 -4.06 16.94 2.64
C THR A 163 -5.29 16.54 3.44
N ARG A 164 -5.39 17.04 4.67
CA ARG A 164 -6.65 16.93 5.43
C ARG A 164 -7.68 17.82 4.74
N PRO A 165 -8.91 17.34 4.48
CA PRO A 165 -9.94 18.18 3.87
C PRO A 165 -10.31 19.33 4.79
N ASP A 166 -10.46 20.53 4.23
CA ASP A 166 -10.91 21.69 4.99
C ASP A 166 -12.33 21.46 5.51
N GLY A 167 -12.55 21.76 6.80
CA GLY A 167 -13.84 21.51 7.45
C GLY A 167 -14.13 20.05 7.82
N ALA A 168 -13.17 19.14 7.67
CA ALA A 168 -13.28 17.79 8.21
C ALA A 168 -13.05 17.80 9.73
N GLY A 169 -14.14 17.68 10.49
CA GLY A 169 -14.15 17.64 11.96
C GLY A 169 -15.57 17.67 12.53
#